data_AF-A0A2N1TJA2-F1
#
_entry.id   AF-A0A2N1TJA2-F1
#
_cell.length_a   1.000
_cell.length_b   1.000
_cell.length_c   1.000
_cell.angle_alpha   90.00
_cell.angle_beta   90.00
_cell.angle_gamma   90.00
#
_symmetry.space_group_name_H-M   'P 1'
#
loop_
_entity.id
_entity.type
_entity.pdbx_description
1 polymer ?
#
loop_
_entity_poly.entity_id
_entity_poly.type
_entity_poly.pdbx_seq_one_letter_code
_entity_poly.pdbx_strand_id
1 'polypeptide(L)'
;MRKTKIVCTLGPATDNEAVLRQLFLNGMNVARLNFSHGTYEEHQKRVELFMKLRAEFGLPVGLLLDTKGPEIRIGKFENGPVELKQGEVFTLTTRNEPGSDKRVSVTYAGLPRDVSRGDRILMDDGLLEMKVLSCTETDVECEVVNGGQLSNNKGVNVPGVNINQPFVSERDREDLKFGIRNNFDYIAASFVRTAADVKDLKKVLEENNGLFIKIIAKIENRDGVNNIDDIVRVSDGVMVARGDMGVEIPFEELPAIQKELIKKCFIAGKPAITATQMLDSMIRNPRPTRAEITDVANAIYDNTSAIMLSGETSVGKYPVEAVLTMSKIAVETEKNIDYIKRFHDMDISVSRNVTNAISYATCETAHTLSASAIVSVTKSGHTARMVSRYRPACPIIATTISEKVFNQLSLTWGVYPVLTEMKDSTDEIFNQAIAKSAETAIIKNGDLIVISGGMPAGISGTTNTLKVHIVGDVLLEGRGLNKFSATGNLCVIHRESDALKYFTAGDILVIEKSTDNVLQAIKNAAAVITEEDPDDSKAAIVARALEIPVLAGAMEATEILKSGTVVTVDAGRGLVFSGVRSIKS
;
A
#
# COMPACT_ATOMS: atom_id res chain seq x y z
N MET A 1 -6.61 10.46 7.41
CA MET A 1 -5.25 9.87 7.44
C MET A 1 -4.88 9.44 6.02
N ARG A 2 -3.59 9.45 5.65
CA ARG A 2 -3.14 9.11 4.29
C ARG A 2 -3.15 7.60 4.04
N LYS A 3 -3.78 7.14 2.97
CA LYS A 3 -3.88 5.71 2.61
C LYS A 3 -2.78 5.26 1.65
N THR A 4 -2.52 6.04 0.61
CA THR A 4 -1.47 5.81 -0.39
C THR A 4 -0.10 5.97 0.23
N LYS A 5 0.81 5.06 -0.12
CA LYS A 5 2.16 4.98 0.45
C LYS A 5 3.14 5.80 -0.37
N ILE A 6 4.21 6.28 0.28
CA ILE A 6 5.27 7.04 -0.41
C ILE A 6 6.57 6.27 -0.37
N VAL A 7 7.14 6.04 -1.55
CA VAL A 7 8.48 5.49 -1.73
C VAL A 7 9.44 6.63 -2.03
N CYS A 8 10.53 6.75 -1.30
CA CYS A 8 11.55 7.79 -1.51
C CYS A 8 12.87 7.15 -1.89
N THR A 9 13.49 7.59 -2.99
CA THR A 9 14.83 7.15 -3.35
C THR A 9 15.86 7.89 -2.50
N LEU A 10 16.75 7.15 -1.82
CA LEU A 10 17.85 7.73 -1.08
C LEU A 10 19.05 7.95 -2.01
N GLY A 11 19.74 9.07 -1.80
CA GLY A 11 20.96 9.45 -2.50
C GLY A 11 21.68 10.59 -1.80
N PRO A 12 22.60 11.28 -2.48
CA PRO A 12 23.40 12.38 -1.91
C PRO A 12 22.61 13.43 -1.13
N ALA A 13 21.41 13.81 -1.58
CA ALA A 13 20.57 14.80 -0.91
C ALA A 13 20.01 14.31 0.45
N THR A 14 20.00 13.00 0.68
CA THR A 14 19.50 12.33 1.89
C THR A 14 20.59 11.65 2.72
N ASP A 15 21.86 11.75 2.32
CA ASP A 15 22.98 11.18 3.09
C ASP A 15 23.21 11.95 4.41
N ASN A 16 22.61 13.14 4.55
CA ASN A 16 22.55 13.87 5.81
C ASN A 16 21.48 13.28 6.74
N GLU A 17 21.88 12.87 7.95
CA GLU A 17 20.99 12.31 8.97
C GLU A 17 19.78 13.21 9.28
N ALA A 18 19.96 14.53 9.39
CA ALA A 18 18.86 15.45 9.68
C ALA A 18 17.80 15.44 8.58
N VAL A 19 18.22 15.33 7.32
CA VAL A 19 17.29 15.24 6.18
C VAL A 19 16.57 13.90 6.20
N LEU A 20 17.28 12.79 6.39
CA LEU A 20 16.66 11.46 6.44
C LEU A 20 15.65 11.35 7.60
N ARG A 21 15.97 11.91 8.78
CA ARG A 21 15.01 12.03 9.90
C ARG A 21 13.73 12.74 9.48
N GLN A 22 13.85 13.85 8.76
CA GLN A 22 12.68 14.56 8.23
C GLN A 22 11.89 13.71 7.24
N LEU A 23 12.53 12.89 6.41
CA LEU A 23 11.82 11.95 5.51
C LEU A 23 11.00 10.92 6.30
N PHE A 24 11.58 10.32 7.36
CA PHE A 24 10.88 9.40 8.25
C PHE A 24 9.63 10.05 8.88
N LEU A 25 9.78 11.26 9.42
CA LEU A 25 8.71 11.96 10.14
C LEU A 25 7.63 12.54 9.22
N ASN A 26 7.99 12.94 7.99
CA ASN A 26 7.05 13.58 7.05
C ASN A 26 6.37 12.60 6.09
N GLY A 27 6.53 11.29 6.34
CA GLY A 27 5.70 10.26 5.74
C GLY A 27 6.35 9.47 4.60
N MET A 28 7.66 9.26 4.61
CA MET A 28 8.26 8.17 3.85
C MET A 28 7.78 6.82 4.41
N ASN A 29 7.28 5.92 3.55
CA ASN A 29 6.90 4.57 3.94
C ASN A 29 7.92 3.52 3.50
N VAL A 30 8.60 3.75 2.37
CA VAL A 30 9.64 2.86 1.86
C VAL A 30 10.83 3.71 1.40
N ALA A 31 12.03 3.33 1.81
CA ALA A 31 13.28 3.86 1.28
C ALA A 31 13.76 2.97 0.13
N ARG A 32 14.00 3.57 -1.05
CA ARG A 32 14.54 2.90 -2.24
C ARG A 32 16.03 3.21 -2.37
N LEU A 33 16.85 2.18 -2.58
CA LEU A 33 18.23 2.32 -3.05
C LEU A 33 18.33 1.84 -4.49
N ASN A 34 18.83 2.71 -5.38
CA ASN A 34 18.99 2.42 -6.80
C ASN A 34 20.40 1.86 -7.07
N PHE A 35 20.51 0.57 -7.41
CA PHE A 35 21.80 -0.10 -7.63
C PHE A 35 22.35 0.08 -9.06
N SER A 36 21.63 0.79 -9.93
CA SER A 36 22.19 1.29 -11.19
C SER A 36 23.31 2.31 -10.96
N HIS A 37 23.33 2.95 -9.79
CA HIS A 37 24.34 3.93 -9.38
C HIS A 37 24.90 3.62 -7.99
N GLY A 38 26.05 4.22 -7.68
CA GLY A 38 26.74 4.05 -6.41
C GLY A 38 27.44 2.70 -6.25
N THR A 39 28.31 2.62 -5.25
CA THR A 39 29.02 1.40 -4.88
C THR A 39 28.34 0.71 -3.70
N TYR A 40 28.70 -0.55 -3.43
CA TYR A 40 28.18 -1.26 -2.25
C TYR A 40 28.56 -0.55 -0.95
N GLU A 41 29.72 0.10 -0.87
CA GLU A 41 30.16 0.86 0.30
C GLU A 41 29.29 2.09 0.55
N GLU A 42 28.90 2.80 -0.51
CA GLU A 42 27.97 3.94 -0.41
C GLU A 42 26.58 3.48 0.03
N HIS A 43 26.06 2.41 -0.58
CA HIS A 43 24.77 1.83 -0.19
C HIS A 43 24.80 1.30 1.24
N GLN A 44 25.89 0.68 1.67
CA GLN A 44 26.05 0.17 3.05
C GLN A 44 25.91 1.30 4.09
N LYS A 45 26.57 2.46 3.86
CA LYS A 45 26.42 3.62 4.74
C LYS A 45 24.98 4.12 4.83
N ARG A 46 24.27 4.16 3.70
CA ARG A 46 22.84 4.53 3.65
C ARG A 46 21.98 3.53 4.41
N VAL A 47 22.24 2.24 4.28
CA VAL A 47 21.55 1.18 5.02
C VAL A 47 21.78 1.35 6.52
N GLU A 48 23.02 1.53 6.97
CA GLU A 48 23.34 1.69 8.39
C GLU A 48 22.60 2.88 9.02
N LEU A 49 22.63 4.03 8.34
CA LEU A 49 21.90 5.22 8.78
C LEU A 49 20.38 4.99 8.78
N PHE A 50 19.84 4.35 7.75
CA PHE A 50 18.43 4.00 7.67
C PHE A 50 18.01 3.07 8.81
N MET A 51 18.78 2.01 9.08
CA MET A 51 18.49 1.04 10.14
C MET A 51 18.53 1.70 11.52
N LYS A 52 19.51 2.58 11.77
CA LYS A 52 19.60 3.40 12.99
C LYS A 52 18.30 4.19 13.21
N LEU A 53 17.87 4.96 12.21
CA LEU A 53 16.67 5.80 12.33
C LEU A 53 15.37 4.99 12.41
N ARG A 54 15.28 3.86 11.69
CA ARG A 54 14.15 2.94 11.79
C ARG A 54 13.98 2.38 13.20
N ALA A 55 15.09 1.99 13.84
CA ALA A 55 15.09 1.51 15.21
C ALA A 55 14.76 2.64 16.21
N GLU A 56 15.30 3.84 16.00
CA GLU A 56 15.05 4.99 16.88
C GLU A 56 13.58 5.42 16.89
N PHE A 57 12.94 5.49 15.72
CA PHE A 57 11.55 5.95 15.62
C PHE A 57 10.51 4.83 15.80
N GLY A 58 10.91 3.56 15.68
CA GLY A 58 9.98 2.43 15.75
C GLY A 58 8.91 2.42 14.65
N LEU A 59 9.16 3.12 13.53
CA LEU A 59 8.20 3.26 12.43
C LEU A 59 8.31 2.08 11.43
N PRO A 60 7.17 1.63 10.84
CA PRO A 60 7.16 0.58 9.83
C PRO A 60 7.61 1.12 8.48
N VAL A 61 8.91 1.38 8.34
CA VAL A 61 9.50 1.86 7.09
C VAL A 61 10.23 0.72 6.40
N GLY A 62 9.77 0.37 5.21
CA GLY A 62 10.37 -0.69 4.38
C GLY A 62 11.64 -0.23 3.67
N LEU A 63 12.54 -1.16 3.41
CA LEU A 63 13.74 -0.94 2.60
C LEU A 63 13.65 -1.72 1.29
N LEU A 64 13.84 -1.03 0.17
CA LEU A 64 13.69 -1.55 -1.19
C LEU A 64 15.00 -1.41 -1.97
N LEU A 65 15.49 -2.53 -2.50
CA LEU A 65 16.63 -2.59 -3.41
C LEU A 65 16.09 -2.55 -4.85
N ASP A 66 16.49 -1.61 -5.67
CA ASP A 66 16.14 -1.57 -7.09
C ASP A 66 17.33 -2.04 -7.91
N THR A 67 17.20 -3.20 -8.57
CA THR A 67 18.29 -3.84 -9.33
C THR A 67 18.56 -3.06 -10.60
N LYS A 68 19.78 -3.18 -11.14
CA LYS A 68 20.08 -2.60 -12.45
C LYS A 68 19.33 -3.34 -13.58
N GLY A 69 19.30 -4.67 -13.51
CA GLY A 69 18.66 -5.51 -14.52
C GLY A 69 19.44 -5.61 -15.85
N PRO A 70 18.90 -6.39 -16.80
CA PRO A 70 19.53 -6.62 -18.10
C PRO A 70 19.35 -5.41 -19.02
N GLU A 71 20.39 -4.58 -19.11
CA GLU A 71 20.40 -3.38 -19.95
C GLU A 71 21.47 -3.48 -21.05
N ILE A 72 21.12 -3.10 -22.27
CA ILE A 72 22.06 -2.96 -23.39
C ILE A 72 22.61 -1.54 -23.36
N ARG A 73 23.94 -1.41 -23.49
CA ARG A 73 24.61 -0.10 -23.55
C ARG A 73 25.61 -0.08 -24.70
N ILE A 74 25.92 1.11 -25.18
CA ILE A 74 27.06 1.31 -26.07
C ILE A 74 28.38 1.37 -25.30
N GLY A 75 29.50 1.19 -25.98
CA GLY A 75 30.83 1.31 -25.41
C GLY A 75 31.29 2.75 -25.21
N LYS A 76 32.61 2.94 -25.25
CA LYS A 76 33.26 4.26 -25.12
C LYS A 76 33.77 4.72 -26.48
N PHE A 77 33.64 6.01 -26.75
CA PHE A 77 34.24 6.66 -27.90
C PHE A 77 35.69 7.05 -27.61
N GLU A 78 36.55 6.97 -28.63
CA GLU A 78 37.98 7.27 -28.52
C GLU A 78 38.23 8.77 -28.22
N ASN A 79 37.51 9.65 -28.92
CA ASN A 79 37.73 11.10 -28.88
C ASN A 79 36.63 11.87 -28.12
N GLY A 80 35.91 11.20 -27.21
CA GLY A 80 34.78 11.78 -26.50
C GLY A 80 33.46 11.68 -27.28
N PRO A 81 32.41 12.41 -26.85
CA PRO A 81 31.09 12.36 -27.48
C PRO A 81 31.12 12.69 -28.97
N VAL A 82 30.28 12.02 -29.75
CA VAL A 82 30.15 12.22 -31.20
C VAL A 82 28.80 12.85 -31.52
N GLU A 83 28.72 13.59 -32.63
CA GLU A 83 27.47 14.15 -33.14
C GLU A 83 26.99 13.32 -34.34
N LEU A 84 25.80 12.74 -34.22
CA LEU A 84 25.19 11.94 -35.28
C LEU A 84 24.18 12.78 -36.05
N LYS A 85 24.27 12.84 -37.38
CA LYS A 85 23.33 13.60 -38.20
C LYS A 85 22.29 12.70 -38.82
N GLN A 86 21.08 13.24 -38.98
CA GLN A 86 19.99 12.55 -39.65
C GLN A 86 20.38 12.13 -41.07
N GLY A 87 20.03 10.89 -41.45
CA GLY A 87 20.34 10.26 -42.73
C GLY A 87 21.74 9.64 -42.82
N GLU A 88 22.61 9.83 -41.84
CA GLU A 88 23.93 9.18 -41.82
C GLU A 88 23.81 7.70 -41.47
N VAL A 89 24.76 6.90 -41.96
CA VAL A 89 24.90 5.50 -41.59
C VAL A 89 25.81 5.39 -40.38
N PHE A 90 25.32 4.70 -39.35
CA PHE A 90 26.06 4.43 -38.12
C PHE A 90 25.96 2.95 -37.75
N THR A 91 27.08 2.35 -37.36
CA THR A 91 27.18 0.91 -37.11
C THR A 91 27.30 0.60 -35.63
N LEU A 92 26.41 -0.25 -35.12
CA LEU A 92 26.56 -0.88 -33.81
C LEU A 92 27.30 -2.20 -33.96
N THR A 93 28.40 -2.38 -33.25
CA THR A 93 29.24 -3.58 -33.38
C THR A 93 29.35 -4.37 -32.08
N THR A 94 29.43 -5.68 -32.16
CA THR A 94 29.72 -6.54 -31.01
C THR A 94 31.23 -6.66 -30.74
N ARG A 95 32.07 -6.11 -31.63
CA ARG A 95 33.52 -6.10 -31.45
C ARG A 95 33.92 -5.08 -30.38
N ASN A 96 34.80 -5.49 -29.46
CA ASN A 96 35.25 -4.62 -28.38
C ASN A 96 36.32 -3.63 -28.87
N GLU A 97 35.85 -2.57 -29.51
CA GLU A 97 36.68 -1.54 -30.14
C GLU A 97 36.21 -0.15 -29.64
N PRO A 98 37.13 0.84 -29.54
CA PRO A 98 36.75 2.23 -29.29
C PRO A 98 35.80 2.75 -30.37
N GLY A 99 34.75 3.44 -29.96
CA GLY A 99 33.79 4.05 -30.88
C GLY A 99 34.36 5.26 -31.61
N SER A 100 33.85 5.50 -32.82
CA SER A 100 34.10 6.67 -33.66
C SER A 100 32.78 7.34 -34.07
N ASP A 101 32.86 8.37 -34.90
CA ASP A 101 31.74 9.03 -35.57
C ASP A 101 30.92 8.11 -36.51
N LYS A 102 31.42 6.91 -36.84
CA LYS A 102 30.76 5.96 -37.75
C LYS A 102 30.32 4.67 -37.09
N ARG A 103 30.88 4.32 -35.93
CA ARG A 103 30.58 3.05 -35.28
C ARG A 103 30.82 3.09 -33.78
N VAL A 104 30.10 2.26 -33.03
CA VAL A 104 30.36 2.05 -31.59
C VAL A 104 30.06 0.63 -31.19
N SER A 105 30.80 0.13 -30.20
CA SER A 105 30.56 -1.19 -29.62
C SER A 105 29.26 -1.23 -28.81
N VAL A 106 28.62 -2.40 -28.72
CA VAL A 106 27.46 -2.67 -27.84
C VAL A 106 27.78 -3.78 -26.85
N THR A 107 27.23 -3.68 -25.64
CA THR A 107 27.48 -4.66 -24.57
C THR A 107 26.81 -6.01 -24.79
N TYR A 108 25.77 -6.08 -25.62
CA TYR A 108 25.03 -7.30 -25.89
C TYR A 108 25.40 -7.90 -27.24
N ALA A 109 26.23 -8.97 -27.20
CA ALA A 109 26.72 -9.66 -28.40
C ALA A 109 25.60 -10.35 -29.22
N GLY A 110 24.41 -10.54 -28.66
CA GLY A 110 23.27 -11.11 -29.38
C GLY A 110 22.51 -10.10 -30.25
N LEU A 111 22.77 -8.79 -30.13
CA LEU A 111 21.98 -7.75 -30.80
C LEU A 111 21.82 -7.97 -32.32
N PRO A 112 22.88 -8.29 -33.10
CA PRO A 112 22.72 -8.49 -34.55
C PRO A 112 21.84 -9.68 -34.94
N ARG A 113 21.58 -10.62 -34.03
CA ARG A 113 20.71 -11.78 -34.26
C ARG A 113 19.27 -11.53 -33.86
N ASP A 114 19.05 -10.61 -32.93
CA ASP A 114 17.71 -10.31 -32.41
C ASP A 114 16.99 -9.27 -33.28
N VAL A 115 17.73 -8.33 -33.90
CA VAL A 115 17.15 -7.28 -34.75
C VAL A 115 17.09 -7.67 -36.23
N SER A 116 16.12 -7.08 -36.93
CA SER A 116 15.85 -7.26 -38.35
C SER A 116 15.81 -5.93 -39.08
N ARG A 117 15.98 -5.97 -40.41
CA ARG A 117 15.87 -4.78 -41.26
C ARG A 117 14.53 -4.09 -41.04
N GLY A 118 14.58 -2.79 -40.75
CA GLY A 118 13.41 -1.95 -40.48
C GLY A 118 13.14 -1.72 -39.00
N ASP A 119 13.74 -2.51 -38.10
CA ASP A 119 13.58 -2.32 -36.66
C ASP A 119 14.15 -0.98 -36.20
N ARG A 120 13.59 -0.47 -35.10
CA ARG A 120 14.01 0.79 -34.49
C ARG A 120 14.99 0.50 -33.37
N ILE A 121 16.08 1.27 -33.33
CA ILE A 121 17.01 1.28 -32.21
C ILE A 121 17.04 2.67 -31.63
N LEU A 122 16.74 2.77 -30.35
CA LEU A 122 16.70 4.00 -29.58
C LEU A 122 17.94 4.08 -28.69
N MET A 123 18.52 5.27 -28.56
CA MET A 123 19.68 5.51 -27.69
C MET A 123 19.48 6.74 -26.84
N ASP A 124 20.12 6.73 -25.67
CA ASP A 124 20.07 7.80 -24.69
C ASP A 124 18.62 8.14 -24.30
N ASP A 125 17.92 7.14 -23.76
CA ASP A 125 16.52 7.21 -23.31
C ASP A 125 15.55 7.69 -24.42
N GLY A 126 15.80 7.24 -25.65
CA GLY A 126 14.96 7.57 -26.82
C GLY A 126 15.27 8.91 -27.48
N LEU A 127 16.29 9.64 -27.02
CA LEU A 127 16.67 10.92 -27.63
C LEU A 127 17.15 10.75 -29.06
N LEU A 128 17.94 9.71 -29.34
CA LEU A 128 18.38 9.35 -30.68
C LEU A 128 17.58 8.15 -31.18
N GLU A 129 17.22 8.18 -32.46
CA GLU A 129 16.51 7.08 -33.13
C GLU A 129 17.29 6.66 -34.37
N MET A 130 17.42 5.34 -34.53
CA MET A 130 18.03 4.71 -35.69
C MET A 130 17.10 3.64 -36.27
N LYS A 131 17.24 3.40 -37.56
CA LYS A 131 16.53 2.34 -38.28
C LYS A 131 17.51 1.34 -38.85
N VAL A 132 17.32 0.06 -38.55
CA VAL A 132 18.20 -1.01 -39.02
C VAL A 132 18.10 -1.14 -40.54
N LEU A 133 19.25 -1.04 -41.22
CA LEU A 133 19.39 -1.23 -42.66
C LEU A 133 19.78 -2.67 -43.00
N SER A 134 20.78 -3.20 -42.30
CA SER A 134 21.34 -4.53 -42.54
C SER A 134 21.98 -5.07 -41.26
N CYS A 135 22.14 -6.40 -41.18
CA CYS A 135 22.84 -7.06 -40.08
C CYS A 135 23.83 -8.07 -40.64
N THR A 136 25.00 -8.14 -40.03
CA THR A 136 25.98 -9.21 -40.21
C THR A 136 26.06 -10.04 -38.92
N GLU A 137 27.01 -10.96 -38.80
CA GLU A 137 27.22 -11.70 -37.55
C GLU A 137 27.60 -10.81 -36.35
N THR A 138 28.18 -9.64 -36.61
CA THR A 138 28.75 -8.77 -35.56
C THR A 138 28.35 -7.31 -35.66
N ASP A 139 27.85 -6.85 -36.81
CA ASP A 139 27.53 -5.46 -37.05
C ASP A 139 26.06 -5.28 -37.41
N VAL A 140 25.43 -4.25 -36.84
CA VAL A 140 24.11 -3.74 -37.20
C VAL A 140 24.32 -2.38 -37.84
N GLU A 141 24.14 -2.29 -39.16
CA GLU A 141 24.18 -1.02 -39.86
C GLU A 141 22.81 -0.34 -39.76
N CYS A 142 22.81 0.92 -39.31
CA CYS A 142 21.59 1.68 -39.12
C CYS A 142 21.67 3.03 -39.84
N GLU A 143 20.51 3.53 -40.26
CA GLU A 143 20.32 4.91 -40.68
C GLU A 143 19.86 5.73 -39.47
N VAL A 144 20.49 6.88 -39.23
CA VAL A 144 20.09 7.81 -38.18
C VAL A 144 18.79 8.51 -38.57
N VAL A 145 17.71 8.24 -37.85
CA VAL A 145 16.40 8.87 -38.06
C VAL A 145 16.31 10.18 -37.31
N ASN A 146 16.72 10.18 -36.03
CA ASN A 146 16.85 11.37 -35.21
C ASN A 146 18.26 11.45 -34.64
N GLY A 147 18.99 12.49 -35.04
CA GLY A 147 20.38 12.72 -34.67
C GLY A 147 20.54 13.45 -33.34
N GLY A 148 21.78 13.64 -32.93
CA GLY A 148 22.12 14.32 -31.68
C GLY A 148 23.51 13.96 -31.17
N GLN A 149 23.85 14.47 -30.00
CA GLN A 149 25.10 14.13 -29.33
C GLN A 149 24.98 12.77 -28.65
N LEU A 150 25.85 11.83 -29.00
CA LEU A 150 25.95 10.51 -28.38
C LEU A 150 27.25 10.42 -27.56
N SER A 151 27.13 10.03 -26.29
CA SER A 151 28.26 9.92 -25.36
C SER A 151 28.44 8.50 -24.82
N ASN A 152 29.43 8.27 -23.97
CA ASN A 152 29.81 6.93 -23.54
C ASN A 152 28.71 6.21 -22.72
N ASN A 153 28.63 4.89 -22.87
CA ASN A 153 27.81 4.01 -22.03
C ASN A 153 26.31 4.34 -22.01
N LYS A 154 25.78 4.99 -23.03
CA LYS A 154 24.34 5.28 -23.15
C LYS A 154 23.53 3.99 -23.35
N GLY A 155 22.31 3.99 -22.82
CA GLY A 155 21.36 2.88 -22.97
C GLY A 155 20.96 2.69 -24.43
N VAL A 156 20.68 1.45 -24.79
CA VAL A 156 20.16 1.03 -26.10
C VAL A 156 18.85 0.29 -25.86
N ASN A 157 17.81 0.75 -26.53
CA ASN A 157 16.45 0.21 -26.46
C ASN A 157 16.02 -0.23 -27.86
N VAL A 158 15.28 -1.33 -27.96
CA VAL A 158 14.90 -1.92 -29.25
C VAL A 158 13.40 -2.25 -29.25
N PRO A 159 12.54 -1.24 -29.46
CA PRO A 159 11.10 -1.40 -29.34
C PRO A 159 10.54 -2.47 -30.27
N GLY A 160 9.74 -3.37 -29.69
CA GLY A 160 9.05 -4.43 -30.43
C GLY A 160 9.92 -5.65 -30.77
N VAL A 161 11.17 -5.69 -30.30
CA VAL A 161 12.09 -6.82 -30.53
C VAL A 161 12.27 -7.63 -29.25
N ASN A 162 12.17 -8.96 -29.37
CA ASN A 162 12.43 -9.88 -28.27
C ASN A 162 13.94 -10.05 -28.06
N ILE A 163 14.49 -9.38 -27.05
CA ILE A 163 15.91 -9.48 -26.69
C ILE A 163 16.20 -10.79 -25.95
N ASN A 164 17.08 -11.65 -26.47
CA ASN A 164 17.39 -12.96 -25.88
C ASN A 164 18.56 -12.88 -24.88
N GLN A 165 18.55 -11.88 -23.98
CA GLN A 165 19.53 -11.74 -22.91
C GLN A 165 19.10 -12.48 -21.64
N PRO A 166 20.02 -13.15 -20.92
CA PRO A 166 19.74 -13.69 -19.59
C PRO A 166 19.23 -12.60 -18.66
N PHE A 167 18.15 -12.89 -17.93
CA PHE A 167 17.50 -11.89 -17.08
C PHE A 167 18.33 -11.51 -15.86
N VAL A 168 18.91 -12.50 -15.17
CA VAL A 168 19.71 -12.27 -13.95
C VAL A 168 21.20 -12.25 -14.31
N SER A 169 21.81 -11.07 -14.27
CA SER A 169 23.27 -10.92 -14.44
C SER A 169 24.04 -11.31 -13.19
N GLU A 170 25.37 -11.48 -13.30
CA GLU A 170 26.22 -11.72 -12.12
C GLU A 170 26.17 -10.55 -11.14
N ARG A 171 26.05 -9.32 -11.66
CA ARG A 171 25.86 -8.13 -10.81
C ARG A 171 24.54 -8.21 -10.04
N ASP A 172 23.45 -8.57 -10.71
CA ASP A 172 22.16 -8.72 -10.01
C ASP A 172 22.25 -9.80 -8.91
N ARG A 173 22.98 -10.89 -9.13
CA ARG A 173 23.22 -11.91 -8.08
C ARG A 173 23.91 -11.32 -6.85
N GLU A 174 24.93 -10.48 -7.05
CA GLU A 174 25.62 -9.81 -5.96
C GLU A 174 24.75 -8.74 -5.27
N ASP A 175 23.94 -7.99 -6.03
CA ASP A 175 22.95 -7.05 -5.52
C ASP A 175 21.94 -7.79 -4.60
N LEU A 176 21.44 -8.95 -5.03
CA LEU A 176 20.52 -9.77 -4.24
C LEU A 176 21.16 -10.27 -2.94
N LYS A 177 22.40 -10.78 -3.00
CA LYS A 177 23.15 -11.20 -1.81
C LYS A 177 23.37 -10.04 -0.85
N PHE A 178 23.66 -8.83 -1.37
CA PHE A 178 23.73 -7.62 -0.56
C PHE A 178 22.39 -7.34 0.14
N GLY A 179 21.29 -7.42 -0.59
CA GLY A 179 19.94 -7.25 -0.05
C GLY A 179 19.61 -8.22 1.08
N ILE A 180 20.01 -9.49 0.93
CA ILE A 180 19.84 -10.53 1.96
C ILE A 180 20.64 -10.20 3.21
N ARG A 181 21.94 -9.93 3.07
CA ARG A 181 22.84 -9.60 4.21
C ARG A 181 22.34 -8.40 5.01
N ASN A 182 21.76 -7.42 4.32
CA ASN A 182 21.26 -6.18 4.93
C ASN A 182 19.76 -6.22 5.26
N ASN A 183 19.13 -7.40 5.23
CA ASN A 183 17.74 -7.61 5.60
C ASN A 183 16.74 -6.67 4.88
N PHE A 184 16.91 -6.47 3.58
CA PHE A 184 16.00 -5.68 2.75
C PHE A 184 14.60 -6.27 2.74
N ASP A 185 13.57 -5.42 2.71
CA ASP A 185 12.16 -5.85 2.75
C ASP A 185 11.64 -6.20 1.36
N TYR A 186 12.13 -5.47 0.35
CA TYR A 186 11.75 -5.63 -1.06
C TYR A 186 12.95 -5.61 -1.99
N ILE A 187 12.77 -6.24 -3.15
CA ILE A 187 13.57 -6.07 -4.36
C ILE A 187 12.63 -5.59 -5.46
N ALA A 188 12.93 -4.45 -6.09
CA ALA A 188 12.34 -4.06 -7.35
C ALA A 188 13.23 -4.59 -8.49
N ALA A 189 12.66 -5.49 -9.28
CA ALA A 189 13.35 -6.18 -10.36
C ALA A 189 13.14 -5.42 -11.68
N SER A 190 14.21 -4.84 -12.22
CA SER A 190 14.19 -4.09 -13.49
C SER A 190 13.97 -4.99 -14.71
N PHE A 191 13.35 -4.43 -15.75
CA PHE A 191 13.10 -5.03 -17.06
C PHE A 191 12.40 -6.40 -17.03
N VAL A 192 11.47 -6.63 -16.09
CA VAL A 192 10.72 -7.90 -16.02
C VAL A 192 9.78 -8.01 -17.22
N ARG A 193 9.93 -9.08 -18.00
CA ARG A 193 9.16 -9.36 -19.23
C ARG A 193 8.24 -10.55 -19.08
N THR A 194 8.62 -11.52 -18.24
CA THR A 194 7.92 -12.80 -18.10
C THR A 194 7.83 -13.27 -16.65
N ALA A 195 6.96 -14.24 -16.38
CA ALA A 195 6.94 -14.92 -15.09
C ALA A 195 8.21 -15.74 -14.81
N ALA A 196 8.97 -16.14 -15.84
CA ALA A 196 10.22 -16.86 -15.67
C ALA A 196 11.29 -15.96 -15.04
N ASP A 197 11.40 -14.71 -15.47
CA ASP A 197 12.31 -13.69 -14.92
C ASP A 197 12.18 -13.56 -13.39
N VAL A 198 10.93 -13.48 -12.91
CA VAL A 198 10.64 -13.41 -11.46
C VAL A 198 11.01 -14.71 -10.75
N LYS A 199 10.79 -15.87 -11.37
CA LYS A 199 11.15 -17.18 -10.80
C LYS A 199 12.67 -17.35 -10.72
N ASP A 200 13.42 -16.85 -11.69
CA ASP A 200 14.88 -16.89 -11.68
C ASP A 200 15.44 -16.09 -10.49
N LEU A 201 14.90 -14.89 -10.23
CA LEU A 201 15.25 -14.14 -9.01
C LEU A 201 14.88 -14.90 -7.74
N LYS A 202 13.69 -15.50 -7.67
CA LYS A 202 13.27 -16.31 -6.50
C LYS A 202 14.20 -17.48 -6.26
N LYS A 203 14.68 -18.13 -7.32
CA LYS A 203 15.66 -19.22 -7.21
C LYS A 203 16.96 -18.73 -6.57
N VAL A 204 17.48 -17.59 -7.00
CA VAL A 204 18.69 -16.99 -6.39
C VAL A 204 18.44 -16.64 -4.92
N LEU A 205 17.26 -16.08 -4.59
CA LEU A 205 16.90 -15.82 -3.19
C LEU A 205 16.81 -17.11 -2.38
N GLU A 206 16.16 -18.16 -2.89
CA GLU A 206 16.02 -19.46 -2.24
C GLU A 206 17.39 -20.10 -1.95
N GLU A 207 18.28 -20.14 -2.93
CA GLU A 207 19.65 -20.64 -2.81
C GLU A 207 20.46 -19.90 -1.73
N ASN A 208 20.07 -18.67 -1.38
CA ASN A 208 20.75 -17.82 -0.40
C ASN A 208 19.90 -17.54 0.86
N ASN A 209 18.84 -18.32 1.12
CA ASN A 209 17.92 -18.17 2.27
C ASN A 209 17.21 -16.81 2.36
N GLY A 210 17.00 -16.15 1.22
CA GLY A 210 16.42 -14.81 1.06
C GLY A 210 14.92 -14.77 0.72
N LEU A 211 14.18 -15.88 0.78
CA LEU A 211 12.75 -15.93 0.40
C LEU A 211 11.83 -15.05 1.26
N PHE A 212 12.34 -14.51 2.37
CA PHE A 212 11.64 -13.51 3.16
C PHE A 212 11.49 -12.17 2.42
N ILE A 213 12.33 -11.86 1.42
CA ILE A 213 12.30 -10.61 0.65
C ILE A 213 11.18 -10.68 -0.41
N LYS A 214 10.43 -9.58 -0.56
CA LYS A 214 9.32 -9.48 -1.52
C LYS A 214 9.79 -8.94 -2.86
N ILE A 215 9.33 -9.53 -3.97
CA ILE A 215 9.72 -9.08 -5.32
C ILE A 215 8.64 -8.18 -5.91
N ILE A 216 9.01 -6.95 -6.27
CA ILE A 216 8.22 -6.00 -7.03
C ILE A 216 8.72 -6.04 -8.48
N ALA A 217 7.92 -6.55 -9.41
CA ALA A 217 8.31 -6.58 -10.82
C ALA A 217 8.18 -5.18 -11.44
N LYS A 218 9.24 -4.64 -12.04
CA LYS A 218 9.18 -3.37 -12.76
C LYS A 218 8.79 -3.66 -14.21
N ILE A 219 7.69 -3.06 -14.64
CA ILE A 219 7.17 -3.18 -16.01
C ILE A 219 7.63 -1.96 -16.78
N GLU A 220 8.49 -2.20 -17.76
CA GLU A 220 9.29 -1.19 -18.46
C GLU A 220 9.19 -1.31 -19.99
N ASN A 221 8.56 -2.37 -20.51
CA ASN A 221 8.42 -2.60 -21.95
C ASN A 221 7.14 -3.35 -22.31
N ARG A 222 6.91 -3.52 -23.61
CA ARG A 222 5.69 -4.14 -24.16
C ARG A 222 5.49 -5.59 -23.70
N ASP A 223 6.56 -6.38 -23.60
CA ASP A 223 6.47 -7.78 -23.17
C ASP A 223 5.97 -7.89 -21.73
N GLY A 224 6.51 -7.05 -20.83
CA GLY A 224 6.04 -6.99 -19.44
C GLY A 224 4.57 -6.60 -19.34
N VAL A 225 4.10 -5.69 -20.20
CA VAL A 225 2.68 -5.31 -20.29
C VAL A 225 1.83 -6.49 -20.77
N ASN A 226 2.23 -7.15 -21.86
CA ASN A 226 1.49 -8.27 -22.44
C ASN A 226 1.40 -9.48 -21.49
N ASN A 227 2.46 -9.74 -20.72
CA ASN A 227 2.56 -10.88 -19.81
C ASN A 227 2.15 -10.57 -18.36
N ILE A 228 1.54 -9.40 -18.12
CA ILE A 228 1.29 -8.88 -16.77
C ILE A 228 0.53 -9.86 -15.87
N ASP A 229 -0.44 -10.62 -16.39
CA ASP A 229 -1.25 -11.53 -15.56
C ASP A 229 -0.41 -12.67 -14.98
N ASP A 230 0.53 -13.20 -15.76
CA ASP A 230 1.44 -14.25 -15.31
C ASP A 230 2.53 -13.69 -14.39
N ILE A 231 3.06 -12.50 -14.69
CA ILE A 231 4.03 -11.81 -13.84
C ILE A 231 3.41 -11.52 -12.46
N VAL A 232 2.22 -10.92 -12.43
CA VAL A 232 1.48 -10.62 -11.20
C VAL A 232 1.23 -11.90 -10.41
N ARG A 233 0.97 -13.05 -11.04
CA ARG A 233 0.77 -14.32 -10.33
C ARG A 233 1.98 -14.71 -9.48
N VAL A 234 3.19 -14.51 -10.00
CA VAL A 234 4.43 -14.97 -9.38
C VAL A 234 5.21 -13.89 -8.62
N SER A 235 4.91 -12.60 -8.80
CA SER A 235 5.52 -11.49 -8.04
C SER A 235 4.81 -11.22 -6.71
N ASP A 236 5.36 -10.36 -5.86
CA ASP A 236 4.67 -9.86 -4.65
C ASP A 236 4.05 -8.46 -4.87
N GLY A 237 4.33 -7.82 -6.01
CA GLY A 237 3.80 -6.53 -6.42
C GLY A 237 4.36 -6.12 -7.78
N VAL A 238 3.97 -4.93 -8.25
CA VAL A 238 4.46 -4.35 -9.52
C VAL A 238 4.83 -2.89 -9.33
N MET A 239 5.82 -2.43 -10.07
CA MET A 239 6.14 -1.02 -10.26
C MET A 239 5.90 -0.65 -11.72
N VAL A 240 5.09 0.38 -11.92
CA VAL A 240 4.78 0.98 -13.22
C VAL A 240 5.83 2.06 -13.49
N ALA A 241 6.87 1.73 -14.25
CA ALA A 241 8.01 2.58 -14.52
C ALA A 241 7.80 3.36 -15.83
N ARG A 242 7.19 4.54 -15.70
CA ARG A 242 6.63 5.30 -16.84
C ARG A 242 7.69 5.93 -17.73
N GLY A 243 8.80 6.35 -17.16
CA GLY A 243 9.97 6.88 -17.88
C GLY A 243 10.53 5.81 -18.81
N ASP A 244 10.88 4.65 -18.27
CA ASP A 244 11.44 3.53 -19.03
C ASP A 244 10.43 3.00 -20.07
N MET A 245 9.16 2.82 -19.70
CA MET A 245 8.11 2.45 -20.66
C MET A 245 7.93 3.48 -21.78
N GLY A 246 8.06 4.78 -21.49
CA GLY A 246 7.90 5.82 -22.50
C GLY A 246 8.99 5.85 -23.56
N VAL A 247 10.09 5.13 -23.34
CA VAL A 247 11.11 4.89 -24.36
C VAL A 247 10.67 3.75 -25.30
N GLU A 248 10.12 2.67 -24.75
CA GLU A 248 9.81 1.42 -25.47
C GLU A 248 8.39 1.39 -26.08
N ILE A 249 7.46 2.17 -25.53
CA ILE A 249 6.03 2.14 -25.84
C ILE A 249 5.60 3.55 -26.26
N PRO A 250 4.78 3.70 -27.31
CA PRO A 250 4.20 4.99 -27.70
C PRO A 250 3.57 5.72 -26.50
N PHE A 251 3.94 6.99 -26.32
CA PHE A 251 3.60 7.76 -25.13
C PHE A 251 2.08 7.91 -24.93
N GLU A 252 1.32 7.89 -26.03
CA GLU A 252 -0.14 7.99 -26.05
C GLU A 252 -0.85 6.76 -25.44
N GLU A 253 -0.18 5.61 -25.39
CA GLU A 253 -0.71 4.38 -24.80
C GLU A 253 -0.47 4.29 -23.28
N LEU A 254 0.57 4.97 -22.77
CA LEU A 254 1.02 4.87 -21.38
C LEU A 254 -0.09 5.12 -20.35
N PRO A 255 -0.98 6.12 -20.49
CA PRO A 255 -2.03 6.35 -19.50
C PRO A 255 -3.01 5.18 -19.38
N ALA A 256 -3.32 4.50 -20.48
CA ALA A 256 -4.21 3.33 -20.47
C ALA A 256 -3.52 2.13 -19.84
N ILE A 257 -2.25 1.89 -20.21
CA ILE A 257 -1.43 0.81 -19.66
C ILE A 257 -1.26 0.96 -18.14
N GLN A 258 -0.94 2.16 -17.64
CA GLN A 258 -0.84 2.42 -16.20
C GLN A 258 -2.10 1.96 -15.45
N LYS A 259 -3.28 2.36 -15.94
CA LYS A 259 -4.57 2.00 -15.33
C LYS A 259 -4.77 0.48 -15.32
N GLU A 260 -4.44 -0.19 -16.42
CA GLU A 260 -4.56 -1.64 -16.53
C GLU A 260 -3.62 -2.36 -15.54
N LEU A 261 -2.33 -1.99 -15.51
CA LEU A 261 -1.33 -2.60 -14.63
C LEU A 261 -1.73 -2.45 -13.16
N ILE A 262 -2.14 -1.24 -12.75
CA ILE A 262 -2.60 -0.99 -11.38
C ILE A 262 -3.83 -1.83 -11.06
N LYS A 263 -4.84 -1.86 -11.96
CA LYS A 263 -6.06 -2.65 -11.77
C LYS A 263 -5.77 -4.13 -11.61
N LYS A 264 -4.86 -4.71 -12.39
CA LYS A 264 -4.49 -6.14 -12.30
C LYS A 264 -3.82 -6.49 -10.98
N CYS A 265 -2.91 -5.65 -10.49
CA CYS A 265 -2.28 -5.84 -9.17
C CYS A 265 -3.30 -5.72 -8.04
N PHE A 266 -4.14 -4.70 -8.13
CA PHE A 266 -5.23 -4.45 -7.21
C PHE A 266 -6.18 -5.65 -7.09
N ILE A 267 -6.65 -6.22 -8.21
CA ILE A 267 -7.51 -7.42 -8.23
C ILE A 267 -6.82 -8.61 -7.54
N ALA A 268 -5.53 -8.78 -7.80
CA ALA A 268 -4.71 -9.84 -7.21
C ALA A 268 -4.37 -9.61 -5.72
N GLY A 269 -4.75 -8.48 -5.12
CA GLY A 269 -4.40 -8.12 -3.75
C GLY A 269 -2.90 -7.86 -3.57
N LYS A 270 -2.23 -7.36 -4.60
CA LYS A 270 -0.79 -7.04 -4.60
C LYS A 270 -0.57 -5.53 -4.77
N PRO A 271 0.42 -4.95 -4.09
CA PRO A 271 0.74 -3.53 -4.23
C PRO A 271 1.20 -3.19 -5.65
N ALA A 272 0.74 -2.03 -6.13
CA ALA A 272 1.25 -1.36 -7.31
C ALA A 272 1.93 -0.04 -6.91
N ILE A 273 3.13 0.21 -7.44
CA ILE A 273 3.89 1.45 -7.27
C ILE A 273 3.84 2.22 -8.58
N THR A 274 3.35 3.46 -8.58
CA THR A 274 3.49 4.35 -9.74
C THR A 274 4.78 5.13 -9.59
N ALA A 275 5.67 5.02 -10.58
CA ALA A 275 7.07 5.45 -10.48
C ALA A 275 7.49 6.34 -11.65
N THR A 276 8.55 7.12 -11.42
CA THR A 276 9.20 8.08 -12.35
C THR A 276 8.28 9.24 -12.75
N GLN A 277 8.84 10.39 -13.16
CA GLN A 277 8.10 11.56 -13.66
C GLN A 277 6.94 12.05 -12.75
N MET A 278 7.08 11.90 -11.42
CA MET A 278 6.01 12.27 -10.49
C MET A 278 6.06 13.77 -10.16
N LEU A 279 7.10 14.23 -9.46
CA LEU A 279 7.29 15.64 -9.10
C LEU A 279 8.67 16.13 -9.57
N ASP A 280 9.12 15.69 -10.75
CA ASP A 280 10.49 15.85 -11.26
C ASP A 280 11.00 17.30 -11.24
N SER A 281 10.13 18.27 -11.50
CA SER A 281 10.46 19.69 -11.43
C SER A 281 10.93 20.11 -10.03
N MET A 282 10.56 19.37 -8.98
CA MET A 282 10.99 19.60 -7.60
C MET A 282 12.44 19.20 -7.30
N ILE A 283 13.12 18.53 -8.24
CA ILE A 283 14.59 18.41 -8.18
C ILE A 283 15.22 19.81 -8.11
N ARG A 284 14.65 20.76 -8.85
CA ARG A 284 15.20 22.12 -9.01
C ARG A 284 14.36 23.20 -8.34
N ASN A 285 13.07 22.96 -8.12
CA ASN A 285 12.11 23.96 -7.66
C ASN A 285 11.45 23.55 -6.34
N PRO A 286 11.07 24.51 -5.48
CA PRO A 286 10.41 24.20 -4.20
C PRO A 286 8.93 23.81 -4.35
N ARG A 287 8.35 23.89 -5.56
CA ARG A 287 6.96 23.56 -5.86
C ARG A 287 6.86 22.84 -7.21
N PRO A 288 5.96 21.86 -7.35
CA PRO A 288 5.74 21.18 -8.61
C PRO A 288 4.85 22.00 -9.54
N THR A 289 4.79 21.56 -10.79
CA THR A 289 3.87 22.08 -11.80
C THR A 289 2.44 21.58 -11.56
N ARG A 290 1.46 22.25 -12.18
CA ARG A 290 0.05 21.80 -12.16
C ARG A 290 -0.14 20.44 -12.84
N ALA A 291 0.66 20.16 -13.88
CA ALA A 291 0.62 18.89 -14.61
C ALA A 291 1.05 17.73 -13.69
N GLU A 292 2.18 17.89 -13.00
CA GLU A 292 2.68 16.91 -12.02
C GLU A 292 1.70 16.67 -10.87
N ILE A 293 1.09 17.73 -10.32
CA ILE A 293 0.06 17.57 -9.27
C ILE A 293 -1.11 16.71 -9.78
N THR A 294 -1.58 16.99 -11.00
CA THR A 294 -2.70 16.27 -11.63
C THR A 294 -2.33 14.82 -11.92
N ASP A 295 -1.10 14.58 -12.34
CA ASP A 295 -0.58 13.24 -12.63
C ASP A 295 -0.48 12.37 -11.37
N VAL A 296 0.07 12.91 -10.28
CA VAL A 296 0.07 12.24 -8.97
C VAL A 296 -1.36 11.93 -8.50
N ALA A 297 -2.28 12.88 -8.62
CA ALA A 297 -3.67 12.67 -8.24
C ALA A 297 -4.34 11.56 -9.09
N ASN A 298 -4.07 11.52 -10.40
CA ASN A 298 -4.60 10.49 -11.29
C ASN A 298 -4.08 9.09 -10.94
N ALA A 299 -2.79 8.95 -10.59
CA ALA A 299 -2.26 7.67 -10.11
C ALA A 299 -3.02 7.16 -8.86
N ILE A 300 -3.44 8.07 -7.98
CA ILE A 300 -4.25 7.75 -6.80
C ILE A 300 -5.69 7.41 -7.18
N TYR A 301 -6.31 8.15 -8.10
CA TYR A 301 -7.63 7.82 -8.61
C TYR A 301 -7.67 6.44 -9.29
N ASP A 302 -6.55 6.03 -9.90
CA ASP A 302 -6.33 4.71 -10.50
C ASP A 302 -6.14 3.59 -9.46
N ASN A 303 -6.13 3.94 -8.16
CA ASN A 303 -5.95 3.04 -7.01
C ASN A 303 -4.52 2.51 -6.83
N THR A 304 -3.50 3.27 -7.22
CA THR A 304 -2.10 2.92 -6.90
C THR A 304 -1.93 2.68 -5.39
N SER A 305 -1.09 1.70 -5.02
CA SER A 305 -0.83 1.45 -3.60
C SER A 305 0.23 2.42 -3.05
N ALA A 306 1.18 2.77 -3.90
CA ALA A 306 2.23 3.71 -3.59
C ALA A 306 2.58 4.62 -4.77
N ILE A 307 3.15 5.77 -4.45
CA ILE A 307 3.71 6.75 -5.36
C ILE A 307 5.19 6.96 -5.01
N MET A 308 6.05 7.06 -6.02
CA MET A 308 7.51 7.03 -5.82
C MET A 308 8.21 8.32 -6.27
N LEU A 309 9.07 8.84 -5.40
CA LEU A 309 10.02 9.91 -5.70
C LEU A 309 11.38 9.31 -6.07
N SER A 310 11.96 9.79 -7.17
CA SER A 310 13.22 9.35 -7.76
C SER A 310 14.32 10.39 -7.55
N GLY A 311 14.55 11.27 -8.52
CA GLY A 311 15.57 12.32 -8.44
C GLY A 311 15.24 13.36 -7.37
N GLU A 312 13.94 13.59 -7.13
CA GLU A 312 13.40 14.60 -6.22
C GLU A 312 13.95 14.45 -4.81
N THR A 313 14.07 13.22 -4.30
CA THR A 313 14.61 12.93 -2.97
C THR A 313 16.07 12.51 -2.99
N SER A 314 16.56 11.91 -4.08
CA SER A 314 17.93 11.37 -4.10
C SER A 314 19.00 12.43 -4.36
N VAL A 315 18.74 13.35 -5.29
CA VAL A 315 19.72 14.39 -5.71
C VAL A 315 19.12 15.81 -5.72
N GLY A 316 17.80 15.92 -5.54
CA GLY A 316 17.08 17.18 -5.59
C GLY A 316 17.45 18.15 -4.47
N LYS A 317 17.21 19.44 -4.73
CA LYS A 317 17.44 20.53 -3.77
C LYS A 317 16.39 20.59 -2.64
N TYR A 318 15.23 19.96 -2.84
CA TYR A 318 14.06 20.07 -1.96
C TYR A 318 13.48 18.69 -1.57
N PRO A 319 14.31 17.77 -1.00
CA PRO A 319 13.89 16.39 -0.75
C PRO A 319 12.76 16.30 0.29
N VAL A 320 12.78 17.13 1.33
CA VAL A 320 11.76 17.13 2.39
C VAL A 320 10.45 17.71 1.86
N GLU A 321 10.53 18.81 1.12
CA GLU A 321 9.38 19.48 0.52
C GLU A 321 8.70 18.60 -0.54
N ALA A 322 9.46 17.82 -1.30
CA ALA A 322 8.91 16.86 -2.25
C ALA A 322 8.05 15.79 -1.53
N VAL A 323 8.53 15.22 -0.42
CA VAL A 323 7.75 14.26 0.38
C VAL A 323 6.51 14.89 1.00
N LEU A 324 6.65 16.08 1.58
CA LEU A 324 5.52 16.83 2.14
C LEU A 324 4.46 17.15 1.08
N THR A 325 4.89 17.57 -0.11
CA THR A 325 4.00 17.88 -1.23
C THR A 325 3.30 16.63 -1.72
N MET A 326 4.03 15.55 -1.94
CA MET A 326 3.46 14.24 -2.32
C MET A 326 2.40 13.77 -1.29
N SER A 327 2.69 13.93 0.00
CA SER A 327 1.76 13.60 1.09
C SER A 327 0.50 14.47 1.07
N LYS A 328 0.63 15.79 0.86
CA LYS A 328 -0.49 16.73 0.77
C LYS A 328 -1.40 16.41 -0.41
N ILE A 329 -0.83 16.15 -1.60
CA ILE A 329 -1.60 15.76 -2.79
C ILE A 329 -2.36 14.48 -2.50
N ALA A 330 -1.72 13.48 -1.89
CA ALA A 330 -2.37 12.22 -1.58
C ALA A 330 -3.55 12.37 -0.61
N VAL A 331 -3.34 13.06 0.51
CA VAL A 331 -4.41 13.29 1.49
C VAL A 331 -5.58 14.05 0.88
N GLU A 332 -5.31 15.08 0.07
CA GLU A 332 -6.38 15.87 -0.53
C GLU A 332 -7.13 15.10 -1.62
N THR A 333 -6.43 14.33 -2.44
CA THR A 333 -7.05 13.47 -3.46
C THR A 333 -7.95 12.41 -2.81
N GLU A 334 -7.47 11.75 -1.75
CA GLU A 334 -8.20 10.69 -1.06
C GLU A 334 -9.48 11.15 -0.37
N LYS A 335 -9.52 12.39 0.14
CA LYS A 335 -10.76 12.97 0.72
C LYS A 335 -11.89 13.09 -0.30
N ASN A 336 -11.55 13.24 -1.58
CA ASN A 336 -12.51 13.44 -2.67
C ASN A 336 -12.93 12.12 -3.34
N ILE A 337 -12.53 10.98 -2.77
CA ILE A 337 -12.92 9.65 -3.25
C ILE A 337 -14.06 9.10 -2.42
N ASP A 338 -15.19 8.80 -3.07
CA ASP A 338 -16.27 8.00 -2.47
C ASP A 338 -15.89 6.51 -2.50
N TYR A 339 -15.22 6.07 -1.43
CA TYR A 339 -14.74 4.69 -1.30
C TYR A 339 -15.88 3.67 -1.16
N ILE A 340 -17.00 4.05 -0.55
CA ILE A 340 -18.14 3.14 -0.35
C ILE A 340 -18.80 2.88 -1.69
N LYS A 341 -19.11 3.93 -2.45
CA LYS A 341 -19.64 3.79 -3.80
C LYS A 341 -18.69 2.99 -4.71
N ARG A 342 -17.39 3.33 -4.69
CA ARG A 342 -16.39 2.58 -5.47
C ARG A 342 -16.32 1.11 -5.10
N PHE A 343 -16.52 0.76 -3.83
CA PHE A 343 -16.56 -0.62 -3.36
C PHE A 343 -17.78 -1.38 -3.90
N HIS A 344 -18.95 -0.74 -3.98
CA HIS A 344 -20.16 -1.36 -4.55
C HIS A 344 -20.17 -1.43 -6.08
N ASP A 345 -19.58 -0.43 -6.75
CA ASP A 345 -19.42 -0.40 -8.21
C ASP A 345 -18.30 -1.36 -8.70
N MET A 346 -17.61 -2.01 -7.78
CA MET A 346 -16.41 -2.79 -8.03
C MET A 346 -16.75 -4.14 -8.68
N ASP A 347 -16.64 -4.21 -10.00
CA ASP A 347 -16.70 -5.48 -10.72
C ASP A 347 -15.36 -6.23 -10.63
N ILE A 348 -15.15 -6.94 -9.52
CA ILE A 348 -14.05 -7.92 -9.42
C ILE A 348 -14.61 -9.31 -9.69
N SER A 349 -14.25 -9.87 -10.84
CA SER A 349 -14.34 -11.31 -11.09
C SER A 349 -13.34 -12.06 -10.19
N VAL A 350 -13.67 -12.20 -8.91
CA VAL A 350 -12.81 -12.93 -7.97
C VAL A 350 -13.07 -14.42 -7.98
N SER A 351 -12.00 -15.20 -7.78
CA SER A 351 -12.14 -16.63 -7.51
C SER A 351 -13.01 -16.87 -6.28
N ARG A 352 -13.92 -17.86 -6.36
CA ARG A 352 -14.80 -18.25 -5.25
C ARG A 352 -13.99 -18.98 -4.19
N ASN A 353 -13.37 -18.23 -3.27
CA ASN A 353 -12.63 -18.78 -2.14
C ASN A 353 -12.98 -18.06 -0.82
N VAL A 354 -12.71 -18.73 0.29
CA VAL A 354 -13.07 -18.27 1.65
C VAL A 354 -12.44 -16.91 1.97
N THR A 355 -11.15 -16.74 1.68
CA THR A 355 -10.42 -15.49 1.92
C THR A 355 -11.07 -14.30 1.23
N ASN A 356 -11.49 -14.47 -0.03
CA ASN A 356 -12.15 -13.42 -0.80
C ASN A 356 -13.52 -13.04 -0.21
N ALA A 357 -14.32 -14.05 0.17
CA ALA A 357 -15.63 -13.86 0.76
C ALA A 357 -15.54 -13.14 2.11
N ILE A 358 -14.64 -13.58 3.00
CA ILE A 358 -14.45 -12.96 4.31
C ILE A 358 -13.86 -11.56 4.21
N SER A 359 -12.92 -11.34 3.28
CA SER A 359 -12.34 -10.00 3.10
C SER A 359 -13.36 -9.01 2.52
N TYR A 360 -14.24 -9.46 1.61
CA TYR A 360 -15.35 -8.65 1.11
C TYR A 360 -16.35 -8.34 2.23
N ALA A 361 -16.81 -9.37 2.94
CA ALA A 361 -17.75 -9.22 4.05
C ALA A 361 -17.21 -8.32 5.15
N THR A 362 -15.90 -8.36 5.42
CA THR A 362 -15.22 -7.46 6.36
C THR A 362 -15.39 -6.00 5.94
N CYS A 363 -15.14 -5.69 4.67
CA CYS A 363 -15.25 -4.32 4.16
C CYS A 363 -16.71 -3.85 4.12
N GLU A 364 -17.62 -4.70 3.64
CA GLU A 364 -19.06 -4.38 3.58
C GLU A 364 -19.64 -4.17 4.97
N THR A 365 -19.29 -5.02 5.94
CA THR A 365 -19.70 -4.88 7.35
C THR A 365 -19.15 -3.58 7.94
N ALA A 366 -17.88 -3.26 7.66
CA ALA A 366 -17.27 -2.03 8.15
C ALA A 366 -17.95 -0.78 7.57
N HIS A 367 -18.36 -0.79 6.30
CA HIS A 367 -19.09 0.33 5.70
C HIS A 367 -20.51 0.43 6.23
N THR A 368 -21.23 -0.69 6.29
CA THR A 368 -22.62 -0.76 6.80
C THR A 368 -22.72 -0.26 8.23
N LEU A 369 -21.78 -0.64 9.09
CA LEU A 369 -21.78 -0.26 10.50
C LEU A 369 -21.02 1.03 10.78
N SER A 370 -20.48 1.69 9.75
CA SER A 370 -19.62 2.88 9.88
C SER A 370 -18.48 2.66 10.90
N ALA A 371 -17.84 1.50 10.83
CA ALA A 371 -16.78 1.11 11.76
C ALA A 371 -15.59 2.07 11.70
N SER A 372 -15.04 2.40 12.87
CA SER A 372 -13.90 3.33 13.00
C SER A 372 -12.62 2.77 12.37
N ALA A 373 -12.45 1.44 12.37
CA ALA A 373 -11.33 0.75 11.73
C ALA A 373 -11.63 -0.72 11.42
N ILE A 374 -10.83 -1.29 10.52
CA ILE A 374 -10.69 -2.74 10.36
C ILE A 374 -9.38 -3.21 11.01
N VAL A 375 -9.45 -4.14 11.96
CA VAL A 375 -8.28 -4.76 12.59
C VAL A 375 -7.99 -6.10 11.90
N SER A 376 -6.92 -6.16 11.12
CA SER A 376 -6.50 -7.34 10.37
C SER A 376 -5.37 -8.09 11.08
N VAL A 377 -5.68 -9.21 11.72
CA VAL A 377 -4.68 -10.09 12.34
C VAL A 377 -3.96 -10.89 11.26
N THR A 378 -2.62 -10.79 11.20
CA THR A 378 -1.86 -11.40 10.11
C THR A 378 -0.44 -11.84 10.47
N LYS A 379 -0.08 -13.06 10.05
CA LYS A 379 1.29 -13.58 10.19
C LYS A 379 2.19 -13.24 9.00
N SER A 380 1.65 -13.25 7.77
CA SER A 380 2.39 -13.03 6.52
C SER A 380 2.02 -11.72 5.79
N GLY A 381 1.09 -10.96 6.36
CA GLY A 381 0.49 -9.77 5.75
C GLY A 381 -0.63 -10.07 4.74
N HIS A 382 -0.94 -11.35 4.47
CA HIS A 382 -1.92 -11.72 3.44
C HIS A 382 -3.32 -11.18 3.75
N THR A 383 -3.86 -11.40 4.94
CA THR A 383 -5.16 -10.86 5.39
C THR A 383 -5.26 -9.35 5.15
N ALA A 384 -4.26 -8.59 5.60
CA ALA A 384 -4.24 -7.14 5.47
C ALA A 384 -4.26 -6.69 4.00
N ARG A 385 -3.52 -7.38 3.12
CA ARG A 385 -3.54 -7.11 1.67
C ARG A 385 -4.88 -7.45 1.02
N MET A 386 -5.51 -8.55 1.43
CA MET A 386 -6.80 -8.99 0.91
C MET A 386 -7.95 -8.07 1.32
N VAL A 387 -7.90 -7.49 2.52
CA VAL A 387 -8.81 -6.42 2.95
C VAL A 387 -8.48 -5.11 2.22
N SER A 388 -7.21 -4.72 2.19
CA SER A 388 -6.73 -3.48 1.54
C SER A 388 -7.14 -3.37 0.08
N ARG A 389 -7.16 -4.50 -0.65
CA ARG A 389 -7.56 -4.50 -2.06
C ARG A 389 -8.97 -3.98 -2.29
N TYR A 390 -9.89 -4.08 -1.33
CA TYR A 390 -11.25 -3.54 -1.50
C TYR A 390 -11.35 -2.05 -1.20
N ARG A 391 -10.22 -1.42 -0.87
CA ARG A 391 -10.08 0.02 -0.63
C ARG A 391 -11.11 0.58 0.37
N PRO A 392 -11.25 -0.02 1.57
CA PRO A 392 -12.27 0.42 2.52
C PRO A 392 -12.08 1.89 2.93
N ALA A 393 -13.20 2.56 3.22
CA ALA A 393 -13.23 3.96 3.64
C ALA A 393 -12.53 4.18 5.00
N CYS A 394 -12.69 3.26 5.95
CA CYS A 394 -11.99 3.31 7.25
C CYS A 394 -10.50 2.90 7.12
N PRO A 395 -9.64 3.25 8.08
CA PRO A 395 -8.27 2.73 8.16
C PRO A 395 -8.23 1.22 8.41
N ILE A 396 -7.14 0.57 7.99
CA ILE A 396 -6.86 -0.83 8.30
C ILE A 396 -5.68 -0.87 9.27
N ILE A 397 -5.86 -1.44 10.45
CA ILE A 397 -4.79 -1.68 11.41
C ILE A 397 -4.38 -3.14 11.27
N ALA A 398 -3.15 -3.40 10.86
CA ALA A 398 -2.67 -4.76 10.65
C ALA A 398 -1.77 -5.20 11.80
N THR A 399 -2.23 -6.15 12.61
CA THR A 399 -1.47 -6.66 13.74
C THR A 399 -0.64 -7.87 13.31
N THR A 400 0.63 -7.88 13.68
CA THR A 400 1.55 -8.96 13.32
C THR A 400 2.61 -9.19 14.39
N ILE A 401 3.05 -10.45 14.51
CA ILE A 401 4.13 -10.86 15.41
C ILE A 401 5.52 -10.79 14.74
N SER A 402 5.58 -10.44 13.45
CA SER A 402 6.83 -10.45 12.69
C SER A 402 7.24 -9.02 12.34
N GLU A 403 8.40 -8.58 12.85
CA GLU A 403 9.02 -7.30 12.46
C GLU A 403 9.23 -7.19 10.94
N LYS A 404 9.55 -8.31 10.30
CA LYS A 404 9.70 -8.34 8.84
C LYS A 404 8.40 -8.00 8.14
N VAL A 405 7.29 -8.60 8.57
CA VAL A 405 5.97 -8.34 8.00
C VAL A 405 5.46 -6.95 8.38
N PHE A 406 5.78 -6.46 9.58
CA PHE A 406 5.50 -5.08 10.00
C PHE A 406 6.10 -4.08 9.02
N ASN A 407 7.38 -4.23 8.65
CA ASN A 407 8.01 -3.40 7.64
C ASN A 407 7.46 -3.65 6.23
N GLN A 408 7.13 -4.90 5.87
CA GLN A 408 6.57 -5.24 4.55
C GLN A 408 5.11 -4.82 4.33
N LEU A 409 4.41 -4.44 5.38
CA LEU A 409 3.07 -3.86 5.25
C LEU A 409 3.13 -2.34 4.99
N SER A 410 4.30 -1.72 5.09
CA SER A 410 4.52 -0.29 4.77
C SER A 410 4.13 0.09 3.34
N LEU A 411 4.21 -0.85 2.39
CA LEU A 411 3.81 -0.66 0.99
C LEU A 411 2.32 -0.99 0.72
N THR A 412 1.59 -1.53 1.70
CA THR A 412 0.19 -1.94 1.50
C THR A 412 -0.75 -0.75 1.72
N TRP A 413 -1.55 -0.41 0.71
CA TRP A 413 -2.47 0.73 0.73
C TRP A 413 -3.38 0.73 1.97
N GLY A 414 -3.52 1.87 2.63
CA GLY A 414 -4.46 2.06 3.75
C GLY A 414 -4.14 1.30 5.03
N VAL A 415 -3.05 0.53 5.07
CA VAL A 415 -2.66 -0.30 6.22
C VAL A 415 -1.70 0.42 7.16
N TYR A 416 -1.98 0.34 8.46
CA TYR A 416 -1.13 0.79 9.56
C TYR A 416 -0.68 -0.43 10.36
N PRO A 417 0.58 -0.86 10.21
CA PRO A 417 1.10 -2.03 10.90
C PRO A 417 1.27 -1.78 12.40
N VAL A 418 1.00 -2.80 13.22
CA VAL A 418 1.20 -2.79 14.67
C VAL A 418 1.83 -4.12 15.08
N LEU A 419 2.91 -4.05 15.88
CA LEU A 419 3.54 -5.25 16.43
C LEU A 419 2.75 -5.78 17.63
N THR A 420 2.53 -7.09 17.63
CA THR A 420 1.92 -7.83 18.73
C THR A 420 2.82 -9.00 19.13
N GLU A 421 2.45 -9.70 20.19
CA GLU A 421 3.18 -10.88 20.65
C GLU A 421 2.44 -12.15 20.22
N MET A 422 3.12 -13.29 20.35
CA MET A 422 2.45 -14.58 20.20
C MET A 422 1.53 -14.84 21.41
N LYS A 423 0.36 -15.42 21.14
CA LYS A 423 -0.63 -15.85 22.14
C LYS A 423 -1.18 -17.21 21.73
N ASP A 424 -1.76 -17.93 22.69
CA ASP A 424 -2.10 -19.34 22.53
C ASP A 424 -3.57 -19.56 22.13
N SER A 425 -4.45 -18.59 22.42
CA SER A 425 -5.88 -18.67 22.10
C SER A 425 -6.33 -17.57 21.14
N THR A 426 -7.40 -17.84 20.38
CA THR A 426 -7.98 -16.86 19.43
C THR A 426 -8.47 -15.60 20.15
N ASP A 427 -9.10 -15.76 21.31
CA ASP A 427 -9.61 -14.64 22.09
C ASP A 427 -8.48 -13.76 22.64
N GLU A 428 -7.39 -14.35 23.14
CA GLU A 428 -6.20 -13.58 23.56
C GLU A 428 -5.58 -12.80 22.40
N ILE A 429 -5.51 -13.41 21.21
CA ILE A 429 -4.99 -12.74 20.01
C ILE A 429 -5.86 -11.54 19.65
N PHE A 430 -7.18 -11.69 19.66
CA PHE A 430 -8.08 -10.56 19.37
C PHE A 430 -8.01 -9.48 20.43
N ASN A 431 -8.04 -9.85 21.72
CA ASN A 431 -7.93 -8.89 22.81
C ASN A 431 -6.61 -8.12 22.77
N GLN A 432 -5.49 -8.80 22.50
CA GLN A 432 -4.21 -8.14 22.32
C GLN A 432 -4.20 -7.25 21.08
N ALA A 433 -4.77 -7.71 19.96
CA ALA A 433 -4.85 -6.91 18.75
C ALA A 433 -5.63 -5.61 18.98
N ILE A 434 -6.74 -5.66 19.73
CA ILE A 434 -7.52 -4.48 20.12
C ILE A 434 -6.70 -3.55 21.00
N ALA A 435 -6.11 -4.08 22.09
CA ALA A 435 -5.31 -3.30 23.03
C ALA A 435 -4.15 -2.58 22.34
N LYS A 436 -3.38 -3.31 21.52
CA LYS A 436 -2.26 -2.74 20.75
C LYS A 436 -2.72 -1.77 19.66
N SER A 437 -3.90 -1.97 19.08
CA SER A 437 -4.46 -1.02 18.13
C SER A 437 -4.89 0.28 18.81
N ALA A 438 -5.42 0.23 20.03
CA ALA A 438 -5.79 1.43 20.80
C ALA A 438 -4.57 2.32 21.14
N GLU A 439 -3.38 1.72 21.35
CA GLU A 439 -2.12 2.47 21.56
C GLU A 439 -1.75 3.38 20.37
N THR A 440 -2.28 3.12 19.17
CA THR A 440 -2.00 3.93 17.96
C THR A 440 -2.79 5.24 17.89
N ALA A 441 -3.78 5.42 18.77
CA ALA A 441 -4.78 6.50 18.72
C ALA A 441 -5.64 6.54 17.43
N ILE A 442 -5.59 5.49 16.60
CA ILE A 442 -6.50 5.33 15.44
C ILE A 442 -7.89 4.90 15.90
N ILE A 443 -7.96 4.12 16.99
CA ILE A 443 -9.20 3.70 17.64
C ILE A 443 -9.17 4.11 19.12
N LYS A 444 -10.34 4.38 19.69
CA LYS A 444 -10.56 4.74 21.10
C LYS A 444 -11.66 3.88 21.72
N ASN A 445 -11.79 3.92 23.05
CA ASN A 445 -12.91 3.27 23.74
C ASN A 445 -14.25 3.78 23.20
N GLY A 446 -15.22 2.88 23.05
CA GLY A 446 -16.52 3.14 22.43
C GLY A 446 -16.54 2.94 20.91
N ASP A 447 -15.38 2.91 20.23
CA ASP A 447 -15.36 2.70 18.78
C ASP A 447 -15.83 1.30 18.39
N LEU A 448 -16.64 1.23 17.34
CA LEU A 448 -16.99 -0.02 16.69
C LEU A 448 -15.92 -0.39 15.66
N ILE A 449 -15.38 -1.59 15.74
CA ILE A 449 -14.37 -2.11 14.80
C ILE A 449 -14.82 -3.44 14.19
N VAL A 450 -14.25 -3.76 13.04
CA VAL A 450 -14.37 -5.09 12.42
C VAL A 450 -13.01 -5.77 12.44
N ILE A 451 -12.94 -6.95 13.04
CA ILE A 451 -11.73 -7.76 13.15
C ILE A 451 -11.78 -8.85 12.07
N SER A 452 -10.69 -9.05 11.34
CA SER A 452 -10.54 -10.17 10.41
C SER A 452 -9.21 -10.90 10.60
N GLY A 453 -9.21 -12.23 10.44
CA GLY A 453 -8.04 -13.06 10.67
C GLY A 453 -8.17 -14.48 10.11
N GLY A 454 -7.08 -15.23 10.19
CA GLY A 454 -7.00 -16.65 9.85
C GLY A 454 -6.84 -17.52 11.08
N MET A 455 -7.79 -18.43 11.29
CA MET A 455 -7.78 -19.38 12.42
C MET A 455 -7.68 -20.84 11.94
N PRO A 456 -6.97 -21.72 12.67
CA PRO A 456 -6.28 -21.47 13.94
C PRO A 456 -5.04 -20.57 13.77
N ALA A 457 -4.73 -19.84 14.84
CA ALA A 457 -3.63 -18.90 14.86
C ALA A 457 -2.28 -19.55 14.56
N GLY A 458 -1.39 -18.83 13.89
CA GLY A 458 -0.04 -19.30 13.55
C GLY A 458 0.07 -20.00 12.20
N ILE A 459 -1.03 -20.38 11.56
CA ILE A 459 -1.04 -20.91 10.18
C ILE A 459 -1.21 -19.74 9.20
N SER A 460 -0.24 -19.57 8.30
CA SER A 460 -0.31 -18.57 7.23
C SER A 460 -1.19 -19.05 6.08
N GLY A 461 -1.94 -18.14 5.44
CA GLY A 461 -2.54 -18.38 4.13
C GLY A 461 -4.06 -18.47 4.07
N THR A 462 -4.76 -18.48 5.21
CA THR A 462 -6.22 -18.45 5.24
C THR A 462 -6.71 -17.19 5.96
N THR A 463 -7.77 -16.58 5.45
CA THR A 463 -8.56 -15.57 6.17
C THR A 463 -9.98 -16.11 6.21
N ASN A 464 -10.43 -16.53 7.39
CA ASN A 464 -11.68 -17.29 7.54
C ASN A 464 -12.59 -16.76 8.66
N THR A 465 -12.16 -15.73 9.39
CA THR A 465 -12.90 -15.19 10.54
C THR A 465 -13.18 -13.70 10.36
N LEU A 466 -14.39 -13.29 10.75
CA LEU A 466 -14.85 -11.92 10.89
C LEU A 466 -15.52 -11.78 12.27
N LYS A 467 -15.22 -10.70 12.99
CA LYS A 467 -15.87 -10.37 14.29
C LYS A 467 -16.10 -8.87 14.38
N VAL A 468 -17.32 -8.47 14.74
CA VAL A 468 -17.63 -7.07 15.10
C VAL A 468 -17.37 -6.90 16.60
N HIS A 469 -16.74 -5.81 17.00
CA HIS A 469 -16.36 -5.57 18.39
C HIS A 469 -16.42 -4.09 18.75
N ILE A 470 -16.84 -3.77 19.97
CA ILE A 470 -16.75 -2.42 20.53
C ILE A 470 -15.51 -2.35 21.42
N VAL A 471 -14.64 -1.37 21.17
CA VAL A 471 -13.39 -1.17 21.89
C VAL A 471 -13.67 -0.69 23.32
N GLY A 472 -12.99 -1.30 24.29
CA GLY A 472 -13.06 -0.92 25.70
C GLY A 472 -14.09 -1.71 26.49
N ASP A 473 -13.82 -1.85 27.79
CA ASP A 473 -14.69 -2.57 28.72
C ASP A 473 -15.87 -1.73 29.20
N VAL A 474 -15.62 -0.45 29.48
CA VAL A 474 -16.65 0.56 29.83
C VAL A 474 -16.89 1.40 28.58
N LEU A 475 -18.12 1.36 28.08
CA LEU A 475 -18.53 2.04 26.85
C LEU A 475 -19.07 3.44 27.13
N LEU A 476 -19.74 3.61 28.26
CA LEU A 476 -20.44 4.84 28.59
C LEU A 476 -20.57 4.95 30.10
N GLU A 477 -20.47 6.17 30.61
CA GLU A 477 -20.78 6.51 31.98
C GLU A 477 -22.00 7.43 32.01
N GLY A 478 -22.82 7.29 33.04
CA GLY A 478 -24.00 8.11 33.25
C GLY A 478 -24.46 8.03 34.69
N ARG A 479 -25.51 8.79 35.00
CA ARG A 479 -26.12 8.75 36.33
C ARG A 479 -27.10 7.59 36.42
N GLY A 480 -26.67 6.53 37.08
CA GLY A 480 -27.56 5.42 37.39
C GLY A 480 -28.58 5.77 38.46
N LEU A 481 -29.85 5.37 38.27
CA LEU A 481 -30.95 5.77 39.17
C LEU A 481 -31.48 4.64 40.05
N ASN A 482 -30.94 3.44 39.91
CA ASN A 482 -31.21 2.29 40.75
C ASN A 482 -30.00 1.34 40.77
N LYS A 483 -30.08 0.27 41.57
CA LYS A 483 -28.96 -0.67 41.76
C LYS A 483 -29.02 -1.90 40.86
N PHE A 484 -29.96 -1.92 39.92
CA PHE A 484 -30.18 -3.07 39.07
C PHE A 484 -29.18 -3.09 37.92
N SER A 485 -29.03 -4.27 37.33
CA SER A 485 -28.20 -4.46 36.16
C SER A 485 -28.88 -5.42 35.21
N ALA A 486 -28.63 -5.24 33.92
CA ALA A 486 -29.14 -6.14 32.91
C ALA A 486 -28.19 -6.22 31.73
N THR A 487 -28.25 -7.36 31.05
CA THR A 487 -27.52 -7.61 29.82
C THR A 487 -28.53 -7.85 28.70
N GLY A 488 -28.32 -7.23 27.55
CA GLY A 488 -29.23 -7.32 26.41
C GLY A 488 -28.63 -6.69 25.17
N ASN A 489 -29.31 -6.86 24.04
CA ASN A 489 -28.94 -6.19 22.79
C ASN A 489 -29.31 -4.71 22.88
N LEU A 490 -28.41 -3.84 22.45
CA LEU A 490 -28.70 -2.43 22.29
C LEU A 490 -29.71 -2.20 21.16
N CYS A 491 -30.69 -1.35 21.42
CA CYS A 491 -31.59 -0.78 20.43
C CYS A 491 -31.50 0.74 20.55
N VAL A 492 -30.67 1.34 19.69
CA VAL A 492 -30.45 2.79 19.62
C VAL A 492 -31.47 3.42 18.70
N ILE A 493 -32.17 4.43 19.19
CA ILE A 493 -33.30 5.06 18.52
C ILE A 493 -33.00 6.55 18.37
N HIS A 494 -32.82 6.98 17.12
CA HIS A 494 -32.68 8.40 16.76
C HIS A 494 -34.03 9.04 16.39
N ARG A 495 -35.02 8.24 15.97
CA ARG A 495 -36.37 8.73 15.62
C ARG A 495 -37.43 7.84 16.24
N GLU A 496 -38.51 8.44 16.74
CA GLU A 496 -39.57 7.70 17.45
C GLU A 496 -40.19 6.55 16.64
N SER A 497 -40.33 6.71 15.32
CA SER A 497 -40.85 5.67 14.43
C SER A 497 -40.00 4.40 14.42
N ASP A 498 -38.72 4.51 14.77
CA ASP A 498 -37.75 3.42 14.77
C ASP A 498 -37.96 2.49 15.97
N ALA A 499 -38.49 3.03 17.09
CA ALA A 499 -38.81 2.28 18.30
C ALA A 499 -39.79 1.13 18.01
N LEU A 500 -40.90 1.42 17.34
CA LEU A 500 -41.94 0.43 17.04
C LEU A 500 -41.51 -0.60 15.99
N LYS A 501 -40.48 -0.29 15.21
CA LYS A 501 -40.04 -1.11 14.08
C LYS A 501 -38.89 -2.05 14.42
N TYR A 502 -37.94 -1.60 15.24
CA TYR A 502 -36.68 -2.31 15.48
C TYR A 502 -36.49 -2.82 16.91
N PHE A 503 -37.25 -2.30 17.88
CA PHE A 503 -37.14 -2.75 19.28
C PHE A 503 -37.77 -4.11 19.49
N THR A 504 -37.06 -5.00 20.19
CA THR A 504 -37.57 -6.29 20.65
C THR A 504 -37.62 -6.33 22.17
N ALA A 505 -38.63 -7.00 22.74
CA ALA A 505 -38.69 -7.18 24.20
C ALA A 505 -37.42 -7.86 24.72
N GLY A 506 -36.82 -7.31 25.78
CA GLY A 506 -35.52 -7.72 26.32
C GLY A 506 -34.32 -6.94 25.77
N ASP A 507 -34.51 -6.04 24.80
CA ASP A 507 -33.45 -5.12 24.36
C ASP A 507 -33.18 -4.04 25.42
N ILE A 508 -31.98 -3.47 25.37
CA ILE A 508 -31.57 -2.28 26.12
C ILE A 508 -31.87 -1.06 25.24
N LEU A 509 -32.81 -0.24 25.70
CA LEU A 509 -33.29 0.93 24.97
C LEU A 509 -32.33 2.11 25.14
N VAL A 510 -31.84 2.69 24.04
CA VAL A 510 -31.01 3.91 24.06
C VAL A 510 -31.70 5.03 23.29
N ILE A 511 -31.94 6.16 23.97
CA ILE A 511 -32.66 7.30 23.40
C ILE A 511 -32.00 8.62 23.77
N GLU A 512 -32.00 9.56 22.84
CA GLU A 512 -31.59 10.94 23.13
C GLU A 512 -32.63 11.63 24.03
N LYS A 513 -33.92 11.51 23.65
CA LYS A 513 -35.03 12.20 24.31
C LYS A 513 -36.25 11.30 24.53
N SER A 514 -36.91 11.43 25.68
CA SER A 514 -38.10 10.65 26.04
C SER A 514 -39.40 11.29 25.56
N THR A 515 -40.25 10.47 24.92
CA THR A 515 -41.59 10.85 24.49
C THR A 515 -42.63 9.77 24.82
N ASP A 516 -43.92 10.09 24.68
CA ASP A 516 -44.98 9.16 25.11
C ASP A 516 -45.03 7.89 24.22
N ASN A 517 -44.48 7.96 23.01
CA ASN A 517 -44.47 6.85 22.04
C ASN A 517 -43.47 5.73 22.40
N VAL A 518 -42.46 6.00 23.24
CA VAL A 518 -41.46 4.99 23.67
C VAL A 518 -41.85 4.28 24.97
N LEU A 519 -42.96 4.65 25.61
CA LEU A 519 -43.42 4.06 26.88
C LEU A 519 -43.64 2.55 26.79
N GLN A 520 -44.17 2.07 25.67
CA GLN A 520 -44.39 0.64 25.47
C GLN A 520 -43.08 -0.14 25.29
N ALA A 521 -42.07 0.48 24.68
CA ALA A 521 -40.74 -0.11 24.56
C ALA A 521 -40.06 -0.18 25.94
N ILE A 522 -40.13 0.90 26.73
CA ILE A 522 -39.55 0.97 28.09
C ILE A 522 -40.07 -0.18 28.96
N LYS A 523 -41.38 -0.43 28.97
CA LYS A 523 -41.99 -1.50 29.77
C LYS A 523 -41.44 -2.90 29.48
N ASN A 524 -40.93 -3.11 28.27
CA ASN A 524 -40.41 -4.40 27.81
C ASN A 524 -38.89 -4.39 27.67
N ALA A 525 -38.22 -3.32 28.09
CA ALA A 525 -36.78 -3.18 27.99
C ALA A 525 -36.07 -3.90 29.15
N ALA A 526 -34.90 -4.49 28.86
CA ALA A 526 -34.03 -5.03 29.88
C ALA A 526 -33.32 -3.93 30.66
N ALA A 527 -33.00 -2.81 30.02
CA ALA A 527 -32.49 -1.58 30.64
C ALA A 527 -32.81 -0.37 29.76
N VAL A 528 -32.71 0.84 30.33
CA VAL A 528 -32.89 2.11 29.60
C VAL A 528 -31.66 2.99 29.79
N ILE A 529 -31.17 3.57 28.70
CA ILE A 529 -30.10 4.57 28.67
C ILE A 529 -30.65 5.81 27.99
N THR A 530 -30.53 6.97 28.64
CA THR A 530 -30.99 8.25 28.09
C THR A 530 -29.95 9.35 28.25
N GLU A 531 -29.83 10.19 27.22
CA GLU A 531 -28.97 11.38 27.27
C GLU A 531 -29.60 12.51 28.10
N GLU A 532 -30.93 12.49 28.31
CA GLU A 532 -31.63 13.46 29.14
C GLU A 532 -31.23 13.36 30.62
N ASP A 533 -31.25 14.50 31.30
CA ASP A 533 -31.09 14.55 32.74
C ASP A 533 -32.20 13.76 33.46
N PRO A 534 -31.88 13.11 34.60
CA PRO A 534 -32.81 12.23 35.31
C PRO A 534 -34.14 12.88 35.70
N ASP A 535 -34.09 14.18 36.02
CA ASP A 535 -35.23 14.93 36.55
C ASP A 535 -36.18 15.39 35.43
N ASP A 536 -35.69 15.46 34.19
CA ASP A 536 -36.43 15.90 33.01
C ASP A 536 -36.87 14.74 32.10
N SER A 537 -36.27 13.55 32.27
CA SER A 537 -36.56 12.39 31.43
C SER A 537 -37.75 11.58 31.91
N LYS A 538 -38.85 11.59 31.14
CA LYS A 538 -39.99 10.68 31.33
C LYS A 538 -39.55 9.22 31.30
N ALA A 539 -38.60 8.87 30.42
CA ALA A 539 -38.10 7.51 30.31
C ALA A 539 -37.37 7.07 31.58
N ALA A 540 -36.55 7.96 32.15
CA ALA A 540 -35.85 7.69 33.40
C ALA A 540 -36.82 7.48 34.57
N ILE A 541 -37.84 8.33 34.68
CA ILE A 541 -38.88 8.24 35.72
C ILE A 541 -39.63 6.91 35.63
N VAL A 542 -40.08 6.54 34.42
CA VAL A 542 -40.86 5.31 34.20
C VAL A 542 -40.01 4.07 34.41
N ALA A 543 -38.81 4.00 33.85
CA ALA A 543 -37.91 2.86 34.02
C ALA A 543 -37.55 2.65 35.49
N ARG A 544 -37.27 3.73 36.23
CA ARG A 544 -37.02 3.69 37.68
C ARG A 544 -38.22 3.13 38.46
N ALA A 545 -39.44 3.57 38.13
CA ALA A 545 -40.65 3.08 38.79
C ALA A 545 -40.95 1.61 38.50
N LEU A 546 -40.49 1.09 37.36
CA LEU A 546 -40.63 -0.31 36.96
C LEU A 546 -39.47 -1.19 37.41
N GLU A 547 -38.54 -0.67 38.21
CA GLU A 547 -37.32 -1.37 38.65
C GLU A 547 -36.44 -1.86 37.48
N ILE A 548 -36.58 -1.24 36.31
CA ILE A 548 -35.73 -1.50 35.14
C ILE A 548 -34.42 -0.72 35.33
N PRO A 549 -33.24 -1.35 35.18
CA PRO A 549 -31.95 -0.66 35.23
C PRO A 549 -31.96 0.58 34.33
N VAL A 550 -31.60 1.74 34.89
CA VAL A 550 -31.64 2.99 34.12
C VAL A 550 -30.43 3.87 34.36
N LEU A 551 -29.86 4.34 33.25
CA LEU A 551 -28.79 5.32 33.17
C LEU A 551 -29.35 6.59 32.50
N ALA A 552 -29.25 7.73 33.18
CA ALA A 552 -29.66 9.03 32.66
C ALA A 552 -28.48 10.01 32.63
N GLY A 553 -28.58 11.10 31.88
CA GLY A 553 -27.49 12.05 31.66
C GLY A 553 -26.26 11.40 31.01
N ALA A 554 -26.47 10.31 30.26
CA ALA A 554 -25.40 9.57 29.62
C ALA A 554 -25.09 10.25 28.27
N MET A 555 -24.33 11.33 28.30
CA MET A 555 -24.09 12.21 27.15
C MET A 555 -23.56 11.43 25.93
N GLU A 556 -24.08 11.73 24.75
CA GLU A 556 -23.69 11.11 23.47
C GLU A 556 -23.97 9.58 23.40
N ALA A 557 -24.86 9.05 24.26
CA ALA A 557 -25.20 7.63 24.28
C ALA A 557 -25.62 7.09 22.90
N THR A 558 -26.44 7.84 22.16
CA THR A 558 -26.95 7.44 20.84
C THR A 558 -25.88 7.48 19.75
N GLU A 559 -24.84 8.27 19.94
CA GLU A 559 -23.70 8.34 19.03
C GLU A 559 -22.66 7.24 19.33
N ILE A 560 -22.40 6.97 20.62
CA ILE A 560 -21.40 6.00 21.07
C ILE A 560 -21.91 4.56 20.95
N LEU A 561 -23.12 4.30 21.43
CA LEU A 561 -23.69 2.95 21.46
C LEU A 561 -24.27 2.59 20.08
N LYS A 562 -24.23 1.30 19.71
CA LYS A 562 -24.66 0.82 18.39
C LYS A 562 -25.66 -0.33 18.50
N SER A 563 -26.76 -0.24 17.75
CA SER A 563 -27.82 -1.25 17.76
C SER A 563 -27.30 -2.65 17.39
N GLY A 564 -27.89 -3.69 17.98
CA GLY A 564 -27.56 -5.09 17.72
C GLY A 564 -26.30 -5.60 18.43
N THR A 565 -25.69 -4.79 19.30
CA THR A 565 -24.55 -5.20 20.12
C THR A 565 -24.99 -5.53 21.54
N VAL A 566 -24.44 -6.61 22.11
CA VAL A 566 -24.75 -7.00 23.50
C VAL A 566 -23.92 -6.16 24.46
N VAL A 567 -24.58 -5.53 25.43
CA VAL A 567 -23.93 -4.80 26.53
C VAL A 567 -24.51 -5.21 27.87
N THR A 568 -23.79 -4.84 28.92
CA THR A 568 -24.26 -4.97 30.30
C THR A 568 -24.39 -3.58 30.92
N VAL A 569 -25.59 -3.17 31.28
CA VAL A 569 -25.85 -1.94 32.02
C VAL A 569 -25.79 -2.23 33.51
N ASP A 570 -24.90 -1.54 34.22
CA ASP A 570 -24.80 -1.53 35.68
C ASP A 570 -25.23 -0.15 36.18
N ALA A 571 -26.52 -0.01 36.47
CA ALA A 571 -27.07 1.24 36.99
C ALA A 571 -26.55 1.54 38.40
N GLY A 572 -26.15 0.52 39.17
CA GLY A 572 -25.57 0.74 40.50
C GLY A 572 -24.25 1.51 40.47
N ARG A 573 -23.43 1.27 39.44
CA ARG A 573 -22.16 1.97 39.23
C ARG A 573 -22.25 3.14 38.25
N GLY A 574 -23.34 3.27 37.51
CA GLY A 574 -23.47 4.29 36.49
C GLY A 574 -22.72 3.95 35.20
N LEU A 575 -22.53 2.65 34.89
CA LEU A 575 -21.64 2.20 33.80
C LEU A 575 -22.37 1.29 32.79
N VAL A 576 -22.00 1.43 31.53
CA VAL A 576 -22.35 0.48 30.46
C VAL A 576 -21.09 -0.27 30.07
N PHE A 577 -21.12 -1.60 30.11
CA PHE A 577 -20.00 -2.46 29.75
C PHE A 577 -20.24 -3.17 28.41
N SER A 578 -19.16 -3.38 27.65
CA SER A 578 -19.19 -4.21 26.45
C SER A 578 -19.44 -5.68 26.79
N GLY A 579 -20.36 -6.34 26.07
CA GLY A 579 -20.63 -7.77 26.22
C GLY A 579 -21.37 -8.16 27.50
N VAL A 580 -21.30 -9.46 27.82
CA VAL A 580 -21.93 -10.07 29.00
C VAL A 580 -20.93 -10.02 30.17
N ARG A 581 -21.28 -9.36 31.26
CA ARG A 581 -20.51 -9.44 32.52
C ARG A 581 -21.30 -10.19 33.58
N SER A 582 -20.59 -11.05 34.32
CA SER A 582 -21.08 -11.56 35.60
C SER A 582 -21.07 -10.39 36.59
N ILE A 583 -22.22 -9.78 36.79
CA ILE A 583 -22.40 -8.79 37.84
C ILE A 583 -22.50 -9.57 39.15
N LYS A 584 -21.42 -9.60 39.93
CA LYS A 584 -21.50 -10.10 41.31
C LYS A 584 -22.41 -9.15 42.09
N SER A 585 -23.53 -9.70 42.55
CA SER A 585 -24.49 -9.08 43.47
C SER A 585 -23.82 -8.52 44.72
#